data_AF-A0A3Q0ETA8-F1
#
_entry.id   AF-A0A3Q0ETA8-F1
#
_cell.length_a   1.000
_cell.length_b   1.000
_cell.length_c   1.000
_cell.angle_alpha   90.00
_cell.angle_beta   90.00
_cell.angle_gamma   90.00
#
_symmetry.space_group_name_H-M   'P 1'
#
loop_
_entity.id
_entity.type
_entity.pdbx_description
1 polymer ?
#
loop_
_entity_poly.entity_id
_entity_poly.type
_entity_poly.pdbx_seq_one_letter_code
_entity_poly.pdbx_strand_id
1 'polypeptide(L)'
;MAGKKLLVMNLNGLLMHRVPYRNLQYIRAPNGVYGRSGKFAVFKRPFCEEFMKFCLERFEVGIWSSSKGRNIDGALAIAMGSIRENISFKLDRSHCTDSGYPSLERRNKPLFFKEFNKMWKNVKKSGSFNVSNTLMIDDKPYKAFLNPVSRRNSYFY
;
A
#
# COMPACT_ATOMS: atom_id res chain seq x y z
N MET A 1 -18.07 18.88 14.12
CA MET A 1 -17.92 17.61 13.39
C MET A 1 -16.51 17.09 13.61
N ALA A 2 -16.33 15.84 14.04
CA ALA A 2 -14.99 15.25 14.12
C ALA A 2 -14.42 15.08 12.71
N GLY A 3 -13.17 15.51 12.48
CA GLY A 3 -12.50 15.31 11.20
C GLY A 3 -12.36 13.83 10.84
N LYS A 4 -12.24 13.51 9.54
CA LYS A 4 -11.97 12.14 9.07
C LYS A 4 -10.71 11.59 9.74
N LYS A 5 -10.65 10.27 9.95
CA LYS A 5 -9.42 9.55 10.35
C LYS A 5 -8.56 9.25 9.11
N LEU A 6 -7.26 9.01 9.29
CA LEU A 6 -6.35 8.63 8.21
C LEU A 6 -6.24 7.10 8.11
N LEU A 7 -6.48 6.57 6.92
CA LEU A 7 -6.26 5.17 6.57
C LEU A 7 -5.11 5.07 5.56
N VAL A 8 -4.04 4.40 5.94
CA VAL A 8 -2.84 4.19 5.12
C VAL A 8 -2.76 2.73 4.71
N MET A 9 -2.77 2.46 3.42
CA MET A 9 -2.89 1.09 2.91
C MET A 9 -1.68 0.69 2.06
N ASN A 10 -1.21 -0.53 2.25
CA ASN A 10 -0.35 -1.16 1.25
C ASN A 10 -1.16 -1.47 -0.01
N LEU A 11 -0.51 -1.44 -1.16
CA LEU A 11 -1.16 -1.72 -2.45
C LEU A 11 -1.16 -3.22 -2.76
N ASN A 12 0.05 -3.81 -2.83
CA ASN A 12 0.23 -5.22 -3.14
C ASN A 12 0.01 -6.08 -1.89
N GLY A 13 -0.75 -7.15 -1.99
CA GLY A 13 -1.13 -8.02 -0.86
C GLY A 13 -2.41 -7.59 -0.15
N LEU A 14 -2.89 -6.35 -0.40
CA LEU A 14 -4.15 -5.85 0.15
C LEU A 14 -5.20 -5.59 -0.94
N LEU A 15 -4.92 -4.73 -1.92
CA LEU A 15 -5.88 -4.36 -2.97
C LEU A 15 -5.69 -5.18 -4.25
N MET A 16 -4.47 -5.63 -4.48
CA MET A 16 -4.11 -6.43 -5.65
C MET A 16 -2.95 -7.37 -5.35
N HIS A 17 -2.72 -8.33 -6.24
CA HIS A 17 -1.56 -9.19 -6.25
C HIS A 17 -0.75 -8.97 -7.54
N ARG A 18 0.53 -8.63 -7.39
CA ARG A 18 1.48 -8.42 -8.48
C ARG A 18 2.39 -9.62 -8.65
N VAL A 19 2.45 -10.14 -9.88
CA VAL A 19 3.35 -11.22 -10.27
C VAL A 19 4.29 -10.72 -11.38
N PRO A 20 5.61 -10.93 -11.30
CA PRO A 20 6.49 -10.74 -12.45
C PRO A 20 6.01 -11.61 -13.62
N TYR A 21 5.85 -11.04 -14.80
CA TYR A 21 5.24 -11.73 -15.94
C TYR A 21 5.97 -13.03 -16.30
N ARG A 22 7.30 -13.03 -16.24
CA ARG A 22 8.15 -14.23 -16.43
C ARG A 22 7.89 -15.39 -15.45
N ASN A 23 7.18 -15.15 -14.35
CA ASN A 23 6.83 -16.13 -13.33
C ASN A 23 5.32 -16.45 -13.36
N LEU A 24 4.57 -16.04 -14.39
CA LEU A 24 3.16 -16.34 -14.51
C LEU A 24 2.95 -17.82 -14.82
N GLN A 25 2.18 -18.48 -13.97
CA GLN A 25 1.62 -19.81 -14.18
C GLN A 25 0.16 -19.73 -13.69
N TYR A 26 -0.82 -19.58 -14.59
CA TYR A 26 -2.19 -19.24 -14.18
C TYR A 26 -3.31 -19.89 -14.99
N ILE A 27 -4.42 -20.12 -14.30
CA ILE A 27 -5.71 -20.61 -14.81
C ILE A 27 -6.59 -19.47 -15.36
N ARG A 28 -6.28 -18.20 -15.03
CA ARG A 28 -7.04 -17.01 -15.47
C ARG A 28 -6.14 -15.87 -15.95
N ALA A 29 -6.65 -15.06 -16.87
CA ALA A 29 -5.97 -13.87 -17.37
C ALA A 29 -5.82 -12.79 -16.27
N PRO A 30 -4.73 -12.00 -16.30
CA PRO A 30 -4.56 -10.87 -15.39
C PRO A 30 -5.53 -9.74 -15.73
N ASN A 31 -5.88 -8.91 -14.75
CA ASN A 31 -6.69 -7.71 -14.97
C ASN A 31 -5.95 -6.63 -15.76
N GLY A 32 -4.62 -6.67 -15.75
CA GLY A 32 -3.78 -5.78 -16.53
C GLY A 32 -2.30 -6.07 -16.32
N VAL A 33 -1.47 -5.41 -17.13
CA VAL A 33 -0.02 -5.47 -17.03
C VAL A 33 0.56 -4.06 -16.97
N TYR A 34 1.69 -3.88 -16.30
CA TYR A 34 2.36 -2.59 -16.22
C TYR A 34 3.89 -2.72 -16.12
N GLY A 35 4.56 -1.57 -16.24
CA GLY A 35 6.02 -1.47 -16.27
C GLY A 35 6.57 -1.66 -17.68
N ARG A 36 7.87 -1.41 -17.85
CA ARG A 36 8.55 -1.52 -19.15
C ARG A 36 8.25 -2.90 -19.77
N SER A 37 7.66 -2.89 -20.97
CA SER A 37 7.29 -4.07 -21.74
C SER A 37 6.38 -5.06 -20.97
N GLY A 38 5.45 -4.56 -20.15
CA GLY A 38 4.47 -5.42 -19.46
C GLY A 38 5.07 -6.33 -18.39
N LYS A 39 6.21 -5.96 -17.81
CA LYS A 39 6.98 -6.79 -16.86
C LYS A 39 6.19 -7.34 -15.66
N PHE A 40 5.12 -6.68 -15.24
CA PHE A 40 4.32 -7.08 -14.08
C PHE A 40 2.86 -7.26 -14.45
N ALA A 41 2.34 -8.45 -14.19
CA ALA A 41 0.90 -8.73 -14.23
C ALA A 41 0.25 -8.43 -12.88
N VAL A 42 -0.99 -7.96 -12.94
CA VAL A 42 -1.79 -7.55 -11.78
C VAL A 42 -3.10 -8.32 -11.77
N PHE A 43 -3.39 -8.89 -10.60
CA PHE A 43 -4.67 -9.51 -10.29
C PHE A 43 -5.34 -8.68 -9.20
N LYS A 44 -6.50 -8.11 -9.50
CA LYS A 44 -7.30 -7.36 -8.54
C LYS A 44 -7.81 -8.30 -7.44
N ARG A 45 -7.83 -7.83 -6.20
CA ARG A 45 -8.53 -8.54 -5.14
C ARG A 45 -10.03 -8.41 -5.40
N PRO A 46 -10.83 -9.48 -5.23
CA PRO A 46 -12.28 -9.37 -5.29
C PRO A 46 -12.78 -8.24 -4.38
N PHE A 47 -13.77 -7.49 -4.86
CA PHE A 47 -14.41 -6.36 -4.16
C PHE A 47 -13.47 -5.18 -3.81
N CYS A 48 -12.30 -5.08 -4.45
CA CYS A 48 -11.32 -4.03 -4.10
C CYS A 48 -11.83 -2.61 -4.41
N GLU A 49 -12.63 -2.41 -5.45
CA GLU A 49 -13.14 -1.08 -5.79
C GLU A 49 -14.22 -0.62 -4.81
N GLU A 50 -15.15 -1.50 -4.46
CA GLU A 50 -16.20 -1.28 -3.47
C GLU A 50 -15.59 -0.99 -2.09
N PHE A 51 -14.59 -1.78 -1.70
CA PHE A 51 -13.82 -1.53 -0.48
C PHE A 51 -13.16 -0.14 -0.49
N MET A 52 -12.54 0.27 -1.60
CA MET A 52 -11.91 1.58 -1.69
C MET A 52 -12.93 2.72 -1.68
N LYS A 53 -14.08 2.58 -2.34
CA LYS A 53 -15.19 3.56 -2.25
C LYS A 53 -15.65 3.73 -0.81
N PHE A 54 -15.93 2.62 -0.12
CA PHE A 54 -16.29 2.61 1.30
C PHE A 54 -15.26 3.35 2.16
N CYS A 55 -13.96 3.12 1.91
CA CYS A 55 -12.88 3.77 2.64
C CYS A 55 -12.84 5.29 2.38
N LEU A 56 -12.92 5.71 1.12
CA LEU A 56 -12.84 7.13 0.72
C LEU A 56 -14.00 7.97 1.27
N GLU A 57 -15.18 7.37 1.42
CA GLU A 57 -16.34 8.02 2.06
C GLU A 57 -16.05 8.37 3.53
N ARG A 58 -15.31 7.53 4.26
CA ARG A 58 -15.19 7.59 5.73
C ARG A 58 -13.82 8.06 6.23
N PHE A 59 -12.78 7.92 5.42
CA PHE A 59 -11.39 8.16 5.78
C PHE A 59 -10.72 9.08 4.78
N GLU A 60 -9.69 9.79 5.23
CA GLU A 60 -8.63 10.24 4.34
C GLU A 60 -7.78 9.02 3.99
N VAL A 61 -7.51 8.80 2.70
CA VAL A 61 -6.87 7.56 2.25
C VAL A 61 -5.53 7.83 1.61
N GLY A 62 -4.48 7.25 2.20
CA GLY A 62 -3.12 7.24 1.65
C GLY A 62 -2.71 5.85 1.18
N ILE A 63 -1.98 5.78 0.07
CA ILE A 63 -1.34 4.52 -0.37
C ILE A 63 0.15 4.59 -0.02
N TRP A 64 0.68 3.54 0.60
CA TRP A 64 2.11 3.43 0.88
C TRP A 64 2.64 2.08 0.42
N SER A 65 3.49 2.08 -0.60
CA SER A 65 4.09 0.86 -1.17
C SER A 65 5.60 0.81 -0.94
N SER A 66 6.17 -0.37 -0.65
CA SER A 66 7.63 -0.57 -0.70
C SER A 66 8.17 -0.80 -2.13
N SER A 67 7.41 -0.44 -3.16
CA SER A 67 7.83 -0.50 -4.57
C SER A 67 8.38 0.85 -5.05
N LYS A 68 9.13 0.87 -6.17
CA LYS A 68 9.57 2.11 -6.82
C LYS A 68 8.35 2.93 -7.30
N GLY A 69 8.38 4.26 -7.20
CA GLY A 69 7.26 5.15 -7.55
C GLY A 69 6.66 4.88 -8.94
N ARG A 70 7.51 4.71 -9.97
CA ARG A 70 7.07 4.36 -11.34
C ARG A 70 6.20 3.11 -11.45
N ASN A 71 6.27 2.22 -10.46
CA ASN A 71 5.48 1.00 -10.42
C ASN A 71 4.13 1.16 -9.70
N ILE A 72 3.95 2.25 -8.94
CA ILE A 72 2.74 2.49 -8.15
C ILE A 72 1.62 2.98 -9.07
N ASP A 73 1.93 3.91 -9.97
CA ASP A 73 0.90 4.54 -10.82
C ASP A 73 0.22 3.53 -11.76
N GLY A 74 1.00 2.71 -12.47
CA GLY A 74 0.43 1.65 -13.30
C GLY A 74 -0.36 0.61 -12.50
N ALA A 75 0.12 0.28 -11.29
CA ALA A 75 -0.58 -0.63 -10.41
C ALA A 75 -1.91 -0.07 -9.87
N LEU A 76 -1.93 1.22 -9.50
CA LEU A 76 -3.15 1.90 -9.03
C LEU A 76 -4.17 2.07 -10.14
N ALA A 77 -3.73 2.42 -11.35
CA ALA A 77 -4.61 2.52 -12.51
C ALA A 77 -5.35 1.20 -12.77
N ILE A 78 -4.66 0.06 -12.69
CA ILE A 78 -5.28 -1.26 -12.86
C ILE A 78 -6.15 -1.62 -11.64
N ALA A 79 -5.69 -1.36 -10.42
CA ALA A 79 -6.38 -1.80 -9.21
C ALA A 79 -7.66 -1.00 -8.90
N MET A 80 -7.68 0.29 -9.22
CA MET A 80 -8.70 1.22 -8.76
C MET A 80 -9.33 2.08 -9.86
N GLY A 81 -8.85 2.01 -11.11
CA GLY A 81 -9.37 2.85 -12.18
C GLY A 81 -9.32 4.33 -11.80
N SER A 82 -10.39 5.08 -12.10
CA SER A 82 -10.53 6.51 -11.76
C SER A 82 -10.63 6.79 -10.26
N ILE A 83 -11.04 5.82 -9.43
CA ILE A 83 -11.19 5.99 -7.96
C ILE A 83 -9.86 6.44 -7.33
N ARG A 84 -8.73 6.07 -7.95
CA ARG A 84 -7.38 6.45 -7.50
C ARG A 84 -7.17 7.97 -7.41
N GLU A 85 -7.94 8.77 -8.14
CA GLU A 85 -7.81 10.24 -8.14
C GLU A 85 -8.27 10.87 -6.82
N ASN A 86 -9.05 10.14 -6.02
CA ASN A 86 -9.53 10.57 -4.72
C ASN A 86 -8.58 10.20 -3.55
N ILE A 87 -7.46 9.52 -3.82
CA ILE A 87 -6.47 9.23 -2.76
C ILE A 87 -5.67 10.50 -2.43
N SER A 88 -5.41 10.73 -1.16
CA SER A 88 -4.80 11.97 -0.68
C SER A 88 -3.29 12.01 -0.92
N PHE A 89 -2.63 10.86 -0.86
CA PHE A 89 -1.21 10.75 -1.18
C PHE A 89 -0.82 9.33 -1.59
N LYS A 90 0.30 9.25 -2.30
CA LYS A 90 1.01 8.01 -2.64
C LYS A 90 2.45 8.11 -2.15
N LEU A 91 2.86 7.16 -1.33
CA LEU A 91 4.22 7.00 -0.87
C LEU A 91 4.82 5.73 -1.46
N ASP A 92 6.09 5.82 -1.83
CA ASP A 92 6.83 4.73 -2.44
C ASP A 92 7.99 4.25 -1.56
N ARG A 93 8.86 3.42 -2.13
CA ARG A 93 10.04 2.89 -1.44
C ARG A 93 10.98 3.98 -0.90
N SER A 94 11.13 5.14 -1.53
CA SER A 94 12.05 6.19 -1.01
C SER A 94 11.59 6.74 0.34
N HIS A 95 10.29 6.61 0.62
CA HIS A 95 9.67 7.03 1.86
C HIS A 95 9.74 5.95 2.96
N CYS A 96 10.13 4.72 2.62
CA CYS A 96 10.36 3.67 3.61
C CYS A 96 11.70 3.86 4.33
N THR A 97 11.87 3.24 5.49
CA THR A 97 13.15 3.14 6.18
C THR A 97 13.80 1.82 5.84
N ASP A 98 14.99 1.86 5.27
CA ASP A 98 15.79 0.67 4.97
C ASP A 98 16.48 0.20 6.25
N SER A 99 16.28 -1.07 6.61
CA SER A 99 16.98 -1.66 7.74
C SER A 99 18.47 -1.94 7.46
N GLY A 100 18.88 -1.94 6.19
CA GLY A 100 20.19 -2.44 5.76
C GLY A 100 20.27 -3.96 5.65
N TYR A 101 19.22 -4.68 6.06
CA TYR A 101 19.18 -6.15 6.03
C TYR A 101 18.22 -6.68 4.97
N PRO A 102 18.44 -7.90 4.46
CA PRO A 102 17.49 -8.56 3.59
C PRO A 102 16.26 -9.04 4.37
N SER A 103 15.13 -9.15 3.69
CA SER A 103 13.93 -9.77 4.23
C SER A 103 14.10 -11.29 4.32
N LEU A 104 13.52 -11.90 5.36
CA LEU A 104 13.55 -13.36 5.56
C LEU A 104 12.95 -14.13 4.38
N GLU A 105 11.91 -13.59 3.75
CA GLU A 105 11.21 -14.22 2.62
C GLU A 105 12.06 -14.34 1.36
N ARG A 106 12.95 -13.36 1.13
CA ARG A 106 13.76 -13.24 -0.09
C ARG A 106 15.04 -12.49 0.23
N ARG A 107 16.18 -13.19 0.12
CA ARG A 107 17.52 -12.63 0.36
C ARG A 107 17.84 -11.38 -0.47
N ASN A 108 17.29 -11.27 -1.68
CA ASN A 108 17.53 -10.11 -2.57
C ASN A 108 16.52 -8.96 -2.36
N LYS A 109 15.59 -9.07 -1.41
CA LYS A 109 14.56 -8.06 -1.13
C LYS A 109 14.95 -7.35 0.16
N PRO A 110 15.26 -6.04 0.15
CA PRO A 110 15.55 -5.30 1.37
C PRO A 110 14.36 -5.29 2.33
N LEU A 111 14.66 -5.34 3.63
CA LEU A 111 13.70 -5.23 4.71
C LEU A 111 13.44 -3.73 4.98
N PHE A 112 12.29 -3.26 4.48
CA PHE A 112 11.82 -1.89 4.65
C PHE A 112 10.77 -1.78 5.75
N PHE A 113 10.85 -0.72 6.56
CA PHE A 113 9.85 -0.27 7.54
C PHE A 113 9.09 0.97 7.06
N LYS A 114 7.91 1.22 7.64
CA LYS A 114 7.03 2.37 7.34
C LYS A 114 6.72 3.10 8.64
N GLU A 115 7.29 4.29 8.80
CA GLU A 115 7.18 5.08 10.04
C GLU A 115 6.24 6.28 9.86
N PHE A 116 5.24 6.42 10.73
CA PHE A 116 4.29 7.54 10.65
C PHE A 116 4.97 8.91 10.70
N ASN A 117 6.00 9.06 11.54
CA ASN A 117 6.78 10.31 11.61
C ASN A 117 7.43 10.66 10.28
N LYS A 118 7.92 9.67 9.52
CA LYS A 118 8.49 9.89 8.19
C LYS A 118 7.41 10.23 7.18
N MET A 119 6.28 9.52 7.20
CA MET A 119 5.12 9.85 6.34
C MET A 119 4.65 11.29 6.57
N TRP A 120 4.39 11.68 7.81
CA TRP A 120 3.86 13.01 8.15
C TRP A 120 4.77 14.17 7.78
N LYS A 121 6.09 13.93 7.66
CA LYS A 121 7.05 14.93 7.15
C LYS A 121 7.03 15.05 5.63
N ASN A 122 6.53 14.04 4.90
CA ASN A 122 6.60 13.95 3.44
C ASN A 122 5.24 14.14 2.74
N VAL A 123 4.13 14.22 3.48
CA VAL A 123 2.80 14.42 2.90
C VAL A 123 2.19 15.73 3.36
N LYS A 124 1.51 16.44 2.44
CA LYS A 124 0.62 17.53 2.83
C LYS A 124 -0.57 16.93 3.56
N LYS A 125 -0.67 17.17 4.86
CA LYS A 125 -1.80 16.70 5.66
C LYS A 125 -3.01 17.57 5.35
N SER A 126 -4.15 16.97 5.02
CA SER A 126 -5.40 17.73 4.90
C SER A 126 -6.07 17.99 6.27
N GLY A 127 -5.61 17.27 7.31
CA GLY A 127 -6.04 17.45 8.69
C GLY A 127 -4.97 17.11 9.73
N SER A 128 -5.30 17.29 11.00
CA SER A 128 -4.39 17.05 12.14
C SER A 128 -4.28 15.56 12.46
N PHE A 129 -3.51 14.82 11.65
CA PHE A 129 -3.24 13.39 11.87
C PHE A 129 -2.06 13.13 12.80
N ASN A 130 -2.27 12.19 13.72
CA ASN A 130 -1.32 11.63 14.67
C ASN A 130 -1.60 10.12 14.84
N VAL A 131 -0.92 9.47 15.80
CA VAL A 131 -1.02 8.01 16.01
C VAL A 131 -2.44 7.57 16.40
N SER A 132 -3.20 8.37 17.15
CA SER A 132 -4.52 7.97 17.66
C SER A 132 -5.63 8.02 16.61
N ASN A 133 -5.41 8.72 15.50
CA ASN A 133 -6.37 8.85 14.40
C ASN A 133 -5.82 8.35 13.05
N THR A 134 -4.72 7.58 13.06
CA THR A 134 -4.13 6.96 11.88
C THR A 134 -4.12 5.44 12.00
N LEU A 135 -4.65 4.73 11.00
CA LEU A 135 -4.59 3.27 10.87
C LEU A 135 -3.75 2.90 9.65
N MET A 136 -2.79 1.97 9.81
CA MET A 136 -2.04 1.39 8.70
C MET A 136 -2.47 -0.06 8.48
N ILE A 137 -2.74 -0.45 7.23
CA ILE A 137 -3.03 -1.83 6.85
C ILE A 137 -1.96 -2.29 5.85
N ASP A 138 -1.23 -3.35 6.22
CA ASP A 138 -0.17 -3.95 5.41
C ASP A 138 -0.28 -5.48 5.47
N ASP A 139 0.03 -6.17 4.37
CA ASP A 139 0.07 -7.64 4.32
C ASP A 139 1.27 -8.22 5.09
N LYS A 140 2.23 -7.36 5.47
CA LYS A 140 3.42 -7.74 6.23
C LYS A 140 3.47 -7.01 7.57
N PRO A 141 3.26 -7.70 8.71
CA PRO A 141 3.12 -7.06 10.02
C PRO A 141 4.38 -6.29 10.44
N TYR A 142 5.55 -6.79 10.06
CA TYR A 142 6.83 -6.15 10.38
C TYR A 142 6.98 -4.75 9.76
N LYS A 143 6.18 -4.38 8.75
CA LYS A 143 6.27 -3.06 8.11
C LYS A 143 6.00 -1.92 9.07
N ALA A 144 5.11 -2.13 10.03
CA ALA A 144 4.72 -1.13 11.01
C ALA A 144 5.55 -1.20 12.30
N PHE A 145 6.58 -2.05 12.37
CA PHE A 145 7.32 -2.38 13.60
C PHE A 145 7.87 -1.17 14.37
N LEU A 146 8.26 -0.11 13.67
CA LEU A 146 8.82 1.10 14.27
C LEU A 146 7.76 2.13 14.74
N ASN A 147 6.48 1.83 14.58
CA ASN A 147 5.42 2.73 15.05
C ASN A 147 5.01 2.38 16.48
N PRO A 148 4.76 3.38 17.33
CA PRO A 148 4.14 3.14 18.63
C PRO A 148 2.81 2.41 18.44
N VAL A 149 2.61 1.35 19.21
CA VAL A 149 1.54 0.36 19.00
C VAL A 149 0.17 1.03 19.14
N SER A 150 -0.57 1.19 18.05
CA SER A 150 -2.02 1.10 18.12
C SER A 150 -2.35 -0.38 18.26
N ARG A 151 -2.53 -0.86 19.50
CA ARG A 151 -2.77 -2.28 19.83
C ARG A 151 -4.07 -2.79 19.18
N ARG A 152 -4.04 -3.12 17.89
CA ARG A 152 -4.96 -4.04 17.19
C ARG A 152 -4.22 -4.70 16.03
N ASN A 153 -3.23 -5.52 16.34
CA ASN A 153 -2.87 -6.63 15.46
C ASN A 153 -4.06 -7.60 15.50
N SER A 154 -5.01 -7.46 14.58
CA SER A 154 -5.94 -8.55 14.31
C SER A 154 -5.15 -9.60 13.51
N TYR A 155 -4.53 -10.53 14.23
CA TYR A 155 -4.10 -11.80 13.69
C TYR A 155 -5.35 -12.54 13.23
N PHE A 156 -5.66 -12.47 11.94
CA PHE A 156 -6.49 -13.49 11.32
C PHE A 156 -5.52 -14.59 10.93
N TYR A 157 -5.49 -15.65 11.74
CA TYR A 157 -4.91 -16.94 11.39
C TYR A 157 -5.65 -17.54 10.20
#